data_AF-A0A353PKM7-F1
#
_entry.id   AF-A0A353PKM7-F1
#
_cell.length_a   1.000
_cell.length_b   1.000
_cell.length_c   1.000
_cell.angle_alpha   90.00
_cell.angle_beta   90.00
_cell.angle_gamma   90.00
#
_symmetry.space_group_name_H-M   'P 1'
#
loop_
_entity.id
_entity.type
_entity.pdbx_description
1 polymer ?
#
loop_
_entity_poly.entity_id
_entity_poly.type
_entity_poly.pdbx_seq_one_letter_code
_entity_poly.pdbx_strand_id
1 'polypeptide(L)'
;MDIRKSWNRLVAKLICYILFSVSAISIVTYAWFSLANENHTELISNLTDIEVDYEFYIYEDSLHLGNATPSLIEDVCNLTQDQCYLLVPDPTVAELIEGSVAPGERFSFAIKVRSQGQLQAYLSLDFGGITSENYPRVENMIQTAFMYEVIRVSYLTIEGETEDLKSNAPIEFHTNYFTYEESLIYPLVHNVPVINLEFSSSTVIVYFDLYFSNSIFGTDAFGVPYTNSNIFMNQVFSIQHIFMKMSMSPE
;
A
#
# COMPACT_ATOMS: atom_id res chain seq x y z
N MET A 1 -35.36 50.06 -52.97
CA MET A 1 -34.21 50.36 -52.08
C MET A 1 -34.27 49.60 -50.75
N ASP A 2 -35.30 48.79 -50.48
CA ASP A 2 -35.46 48.04 -49.22
C ASP A 2 -34.82 46.64 -49.16
N ILE A 3 -34.58 45.99 -50.30
CA ILE A 3 -34.01 44.63 -50.33
C ILE A 3 -32.59 44.62 -49.76
N ARG A 4 -31.77 45.64 -50.08
CA ARG A 4 -30.39 45.77 -49.60
C ARG A 4 -30.31 45.99 -48.09
N LYS A 5 -31.30 46.67 -47.49
CA LYS A 5 -31.37 46.94 -46.05
C LYS A 5 -31.81 45.70 -45.26
N SER A 6 -32.74 44.93 -45.82
CA SER A 6 -33.15 43.61 -45.28
C SER A 6 -32.00 42.59 -45.36
N TRP A 7 -31.30 42.55 -46.49
CA TRP A 7 -30.17 41.64 -46.71
C TRP A 7 -29.01 41.93 -45.74
N ASN A 8 -28.66 43.20 -45.54
CA ASN A 8 -27.63 43.59 -44.57
C ASN A 8 -28.00 43.22 -43.12
N ARG A 9 -29.29 43.25 -42.75
CA ARG A 9 -29.75 42.81 -41.41
C ARG A 9 -29.68 41.30 -41.24
N LEU A 10 -29.99 40.54 -42.28
CA LEU A 10 -29.87 39.08 -42.26
C LEU A 10 -28.41 38.64 -42.18
N VAL A 11 -27.53 39.27 -42.98
CA VAL A 11 -26.08 39.01 -42.95
C VAL A 11 -25.49 39.37 -41.58
N ALA A 12 -25.86 40.51 -40.99
CA ALA A 12 -25.38 40.89 -39.66
C ALA A 12 -25.80 39.89 -38.57
N LYS A 13 -27.05 39.38 -38.60
CA LYS A 13 -27.51 38.35 -37.66
C LYS A 13 -26.73 37.05 -37.85
N LEU A 14 -26.51 36.62 -39.10
CA LEU A 14 -25.77 35.41 -39.42
C LEU A 14 -24.32 35.48 -38.91
N ILE A 15 -23.66 36.63 -39.11
CA ILE A 15 -22.31 36.88 -38.59
C ILE A 15 -22.29 36.80 -37.06
N CYS A 16 -23.26 37.41 -36.37
CA CYS A 16 -23.35 37.31 -34.90
C CYS A 16 -23.54 35.86 -34.41
N TYR A 17 -24.39 35.06 -35.09
CA TYR A 17 -24.57 33.66 -34.72
C TYR A 17 -23.30 32.83 -34.94
N ILE A 18 -22.57 33.08 -36.03
CA ILE A 18 -21.29 32.41 -36.30
C ILE A 18 -20.26 32.77 -35.22
N LEU A 19 -20.11 34.06 -34.89
CA LEU A 19 -19.18 34.51 -33.85
C LEU A 19 -19.54 33.92 -32.48
N PHE A 20 -20.82 33.86 -32.13
CA PHE A 20 -21.27 33.23 -30.89
C PHE A 20 -20.99 31.73 -30.87
N SER A 21 -21.26 31.02 -31.98
CA SER A 21 -20.99 29.59 -32.09
C SER A 21 -19.48 29.28 -31.99
N VAL A 22 -18.62 30.07 -32.64
CA VAL A 22 -17.17 29.91 -32.55
C VAL A 22 -16.70 30.18 -31.12
N SER A 23 -17.18 31.24 -30.48
CA SER A 23 -16.86 31.54 -29.08
C SER A 23 -17.29 30.41 -28.14
N ALA A 24 -18.49 29.86 -28.31
CA ALA A 24 -18.98 28.76 -27.49
C ALA A 24 -18.12 27.50 -27.68
N ILE A 25 -17.76 27.17 -28.93
CA ILE A 25 -16.87 26.04 -29.23
C ILE A 25 -15.50 26.25 -28.58
N SER A 26 -14.91 27.44 -28.68
CA SER A 26 -13.62 27.75 -28.06
C SER A 26 -13.64 27.64 -26.53
N ILE A 27 -14.74 28.06 -25.88
CA ILE A 27 -14.88 27.92 -24.42
C ILE A 27 -15.00 26.44 -24.04
N VAL A 28 -15.79 25.66 -24.77
CA VAL A 28 -15.97 24.22 -24.51
C VAL A 28 -14.67 23.45 -24.75
N THR A 29 -13.93 23.73 -25.83
CA THR A 29 -12.64 23.08 -26.07
C THR A 29 -11.61 23.50 -25.03
N TYR A 30 -11.57 24.77 -24.63
CA TYR A 30 -10.69 25.21 -23.54
C TYR A 30 -11.02 24.52 -22.21
N ALA A 31 -12.30 24.40 -21.85
CA ALA A 31 -12.73 23.67 -20.65
C ALA A 31 -12.35 22.18 -20.73
N TRP A 32 -12.54 21.55 -21.90
CA TRP A 32 -12.15 20.16 -22.13
C TRP A 32 -10.63 19.97 -22.00
N PHE A 33 -9.82 20.85 -22.61
CA PHE A 33 -8.37 20.79 -22.48
C PHE A 33 -7.90 21.11 -21.07
N SER A 34 -8.51 22.05 -20.35
CA SER A 34 -8.19 22.31 -18.95
C SER A 34 -8.50 21.09 -18.07
N LEU A 35 -9.64 20.44 -18.32
CA LEU A 35 -10.02 19.19 -17.65
C LEU A 35 -9.20 17.97 -18.08
N ALA A 36 -8.50 18.01 -19.21
CA ALA A 36 -7.68 16.90 -19.71
C ALA A 36 -6.18 17.10 -19.46
N ASN A 37 -5.71 18.35 -19.37
CA ASN A 37 -4.29 18.70 -19.33
C ASN A 37 -3.79 19.04 -17.93
N GLU A 38 -4.68 19.37 -16.97
CA GLU A 38 -4.35 19.43 -15.53
C GLU A 38 -4.81 18.18 -14.76
N ASN A 39 -5.47 17.23 -15.41
CA ASN A 39 -5.97 16.03 -14.77
C ASN A 39 -5.20 14.78 -15.23
N HIS A 40 -4.05 14.57 -14.59
CA HIS A 40 -3.77 13.25 -14.02
C HIS A 40 -4.61 13.06 -12.73
N THR A 41 -5.85 13.54 -12.69
CA THR A 41 -6.78 13.14 -11.65
C THR A 41 -7.47 11.89 -12.14
N GLU A 42 -6.97 10.76 -11.65
CA GLU A 42 -7.79 9.59 -11.47
C GLU A 42 -9.03 10.04 -10.71
N LEU A 43 -10.19 10.06 -11.36
CA LEU A 43 -11.46 10.34 -10.71
C LEU A 43 -11.87 9.08 -9.94
N ILE A 44 -11.09 8.77 -8.91
CA ILE A 44 -11.47 7.86 -7.84
C ILE A 44 -12.36 8.70 -6.92
N SER A 45 -13.66 8.76 -7.25
CA SER A 45 -14.67 9.12 -6.26
C SER A 45 -14.79 7.97 -5.27
N ASN A 46 -13.84 7.86 -4.34
CA ASN A 46 -14.10 7.27 -3.04
C ASN A 46 -14.16 8.44 -2.05
N LEU A 47 -15.31 9.13 -2.04
CA LEU A 47 -15.74 9.88 -0.85
C LEU A 47 -16.12 8.83 0.19
N THR A 48 -15.13 8.14 0.72
CA THR A 48 -15.29 7.53 2.03
C THR A 48 -15.06 8.66 3.02
N ASP A 49 -16.09 9.06 3.77
CA ASP A 49 -16.02 10.00 4.90
C ASP A 49 -15.17 9.44 6.08
N ILE A 50 -14.19 8.59 5.76
CA ILE A 50 -13.33 7.87 6.67
C ILE A 50 -11.98 8.57 6.64
N GLU A 51 -11.80 9.51 7.56
CA GLU A 51 -10.53 10.20 7.76
C GLU A 51 -9.64 9.35 8.66
N VAL A 52 -8.51 8.88 8.12
CA VAL A 52 -7.50 8.12 8.84
C VAL A 52 -6.12 8.71 8.63
N ASP A 53 -5.34 8.74 9.71
CA ASP A 53 -3.90 8.95 9.65
C ASP A 53 -3.19 7.62 9.79
N TYR A 54 -2.03 7.46 9.17
CA TYR A 54 -1.20 6.27 9.32
C TYR A 54 0.26 6.64 9.57
N GLU A 55 0.93 5.77 10.32
CA GLU A 55 2.36 5.81 10.62
C GLU A 55 2.95 4.44 10.26
N PHE A 56 4.05 4.42 9.50
CA PHE A 56 4.74 3.19 9.10
C PHE A 56 6.05 3.04 9.84
N TYR A 57 6.33 1.84 10.34
CA TYR A 57 7.51 1.53 11.13
C TYR A 57 8.25 0.32 10.59
N ILE A 58 9.58 0.39 10.64
CA ILE A 58 10.48 -0.72 10.35
C ILE A 58 11.16 -1.11 11.66
N TYR A 59 11.22 -2.40 11.96
CA TYR A 59 11.94 -2.90 13.11
C TYR A 59 13.43 -3.01 12.76
N GLU A 60 14.24 -2.20 13.43
CA GLU A 60 15.70 -2.24 13.34
C GLU A 60 16.21 -3.37 14.23
N ASP A 61 16.81 -4.38 13.60
CA ASP A 61 17.49 -5.49 14.27
C ASP A 61 18.73 -5.90 13.48
N SER A 62 19.90 -5.70 14.06
CA SER A 62 21.18 -6.04 13.42
C SER A 62 21.35 -7.53 13.10
N LEU A 63 20.57 -8.41 13.73
CA LEU A 63 20.57 -9.85 13.50
C LEU A 63 19.42 -10.34 12.62
N HIS A 64 18.50 -9.45 12.20
CA HIS A 64 17.30 -9.77 11.44
C HIS A 64 16.55 -11.01 11.98
N LEU A 65 16.33 -11.07 13.30
CA LEU A 65 15.54 -12.11 13.96
C LEU A 65 14.06 -11.73 14.06
N GLY A 66 13.73 -10.46 13.79
CA GLY A 66 12.39 -9.89 13.92
C GLY A 66 11.98 -9.68 15.37
N ASN A 67 10.75 -9.20 15.58
CA ASN A 67 10.20 -8.99 16.93
C ASN A 67 9.14 -10.04 17.27
N ALA A 68 9.46 -10.95 18.20
CA ALA A 68 8.54 -12.01 18.62
C ALA A 68 7.37 -11.50 19.48
N THR A 69 7.51 -10.34 20.14
CA THR A 69 6.52 -9.76 21.04
C THR A 69 6.39 -8.25 20.77
N PRO A 70 5.90 -7.87 19.58
CA PRO A 70 6.01 -6.51 19.10
C PRO A 70 5.12 -5.53 19.87
N SER A 71 5.67 -4.39 20.28
CA SER A 71 4.93 -3.34 21.01
C SER A 71 5.42 -1.94 20.63
N LEU A 72 4.56 -1.08 20.07
CA LEU A 72 4.94 0.30 19.73
C LEU A 72 4.94 1.24 20.95
N ILE A 73 4.47 0.80 22.11
CA ILE A 73 4.59 1.61 23.35
C ILE A 73 6.00 1.46 23.93
N GLU A 74 6.54 0.25 23.87
CA GLU A 74 7.79 -0.10 24.55
C GLU A 74 8.98 -0.01 23.59
N ASP A 75 8.79 -0.38 22.32
CA ASP A 75 9.87 -0.65 21.38
C ASP A 75 10.06 0.49 20.36
N VAL A 76 9.76 1.75 20.65
CA VAL A 76 10.02 2.85 19.70
C VAL A 76 11.41 3.43 19.89
N CYS A 77 12.17 3.53 18.80
CA CYS A 77 13.55 3.98 18.83
C CYS A 77 13.66 5.46 19.29
N ASN A 78 14.49 5.70 20.32
CA ASN A 78 14.74 7.06 20.83
C ASN A 78 16.12 7.64 20.43
N LEU A 79 16.95 6.88 19.69
CA LEU A 79 18.15 7.24 18.89
C LEU A 79 19.17 6.08 18.92
N THR A 80 19.59 5.56 17.74
CA THR A 80 20.63 4.51 17.57
C THR A 80 20.47 3.27 18.46
N GLN A 81 19.23 2.87 18.71
CA GLN A 81 18.94 1.65 19.43
C GLN A 81 18.76 0.52 18.43
N ASP A 82 19.25 -0.66 18.82
CA ASP A 82 18.99 -1.92 18.13
C ASP A 82 17.77 -2.56 18.80
N GLN A 83 17.01 -3.37 18.06
CA GLN A 83 15.80 -4.04 18.53
C GLN A 83 14.65 -3.06 18.86
N CYS A 84 14.35 -2.14 17.94
CA CYS A 84 13.27 -1.18 18.09
C CYS A 84 12.64 -0.78 16.75
N TYR A 85 11.41 -0.29 16.79
CA TYR A 85 10.68 0.28 15.66
C TYR A 85 11.09 1.72 15.38
N LEU A 86 11.62 1.93 14.17
CA LEU A 86 11.93 3.22 13.60
C LEU A 86 10.77 3.71 12.73
N LEU A 87 10.28 4.92 13.01
CA LEU A 87 9.25 5.56 12.19
C LEU A 87 9.85 5.97 10.83
N VAL A 88 9.18 5.58 9.76
CA VAL A 88 9.47 6.05 8.39
C VAL A 88 8.66 7.33 8.15
N PRO A 89 9.31 8.51 8.08
CA PRO A 89 8.60 9.79 8.04
C PRO A 89 7.88 10.05 6.72
N ASP A 90 8.34 9.45 5.62
CA ASP A 90 7.70 9.56 4.30
C ASP A 90 7.68 8.17 3.62
N PRO A 91 6.62 7.37 3.85
CA PRO A 91 6.51 6.02 3.29
C PRO A 91 6.16 6.02 1.79
N THR A 92 6.15 7.18 1.12
CA THR A 92 5.97 7.25 -0.35
C THR A 92 7.25 6.98 -1.12
N VAL A 93 8.41 7.07 -0.44
CA VAL A 93 9.71 6.72 -0.98
C VAL A 93 10.08 5.32 -0.51
N ALA A 94 10.58 4.50 -1.44
CA ALA A 94 11.06 3.16 -1.11
C ALA A 94 12.27 3.26 -0.16
N GLU A 95 12.16 2.61 0.99
CA GLU A 95 13.27 2.46 1.94
C GLU A 95 14.14 1.27 1.52
N LEU A 96 15.45 1.50 1.39
CA LEU A 96 16.40 0.43 1.12
C LEU A 96 16.95 -0.09 2.44
N ILE A 97 16.60 -1.33 2.78
CA ILE A 97 17.26 -2.06 3.87
C ILE A 97 18.61 -2.56 3.32
N GLU A 98 19.69 -1.83 3.61
CA GLU A 98 21.03 -2.20 3.17
C GLU A 98 21.56 -3.41 3.93
N GLY A 99 21.92 -4.48 3.21
CA GLY A 99 22.53 -5.64 3.85
C GLY A 99 22.56 -6.88 2.97
N SER A 100 23.21 -7.91 3.49
CA SER A 100 23.04 -9.27 2.99
C SER A 100 21.86 -9.89 3.72
N VAL A 101 20.97 -10.53 2.97
CA VAL A 101 19.84 -11.27 3.53
C VAL A 101 20.18 -12.76 3.52
N ALA A 102 20.06 -13.43 4.67
CA ALA A 102 20.33 -14.85 4.80
C ALA A 102 19.04 -15.67 5.04
N PRO A 103 18.99 -16.94 4.58
CA PRO A 103 17.86 -17.81 4.90
C PRO A 103 17.69 -17.99 6.41
N GLY A 104 16.47 -17.80 6.90
CA GLY A 104 16.15 -17.80 8.32
C GLY A 104 15.97 -16.40 8.93
N GLU A 105 16.33 -15.35 8.20
CA GLU A 105 16.14 -13.96 8.66
C GLU A 105 14.69 -13.48 8.50
N ARG A 106 14.30 -12.58 9.39
CA ARG A 106 12.98 -11.94 9.50
C ARG A 106 13.13 -10.43 9.54
N PHE A 107 12.28 -9.76 8.77
CA PHE A 107 12.15 -8.31 8.74
C PHE A 107 10.75 -7.98 9.25
N SER A 108 10.68 -7.25 10.36
CA SER A 108 9.41 -6.92 11.03
C SER A 108 9.01 -5.48 10.74
N PHE A 109 7.71 -5.28 10.60
CA PHE A 109 7.11 -3.99 10.26
C PHE A 109 5.89 -3.74 11.13
N ALA A 110 5.50 -2.47 11.28
CA ALA A 110 4.24 -2.10 11.89
C ALA A 110 3.58 -0.96 11.11
N ILE A 111 2.26 -1.08 10.89
CA ILE A 111 1.42 0.02 10.42
C ILE A 111 0.47 0.38 11.55
N LYS A 112 0.56 1.62 12.02
CA LYS A 112 -0.35 2.19 12.99
C LYS A 112 -1.34 3.10 12.28
N VAL A 113 -2.63 2.81 12.42
CA VAL A 113 -3.71 3.57 11.79
C VAL A 113 -4.57 4.21 12.87
N ARG A 114 -4.79 5.52 12.77
CA ARG A 114 -5.65 6.29 13.68
C ARG A 114 -6.84 6.84 12.92
N SER A 115 -8.05 6.48 13.35
CA SER A 115 -9.27 7.13 12.88
C SER A 115 -9.43 8.51 13.53
N GLN A 116 -9.66 9.51 12.69
CA GLN A 116 -10.09 10.86 13.10
C GLN A 116 -11.62 10.97 13.19
N GLY A 117 -12.33 10.08 12.49
CA GLY A 117 -13.79 10.00 12.49
C GLY A 117 -14.37 9.16 13.63
N GLN A 118 -15.70 9.23 13.77
CA GLN A 118 -16.50 8.40 14.70
C GLN A 118 -17.22 7.24 14.00
N LEU A 119 -17.12 7.15 12.67
CA LEU A 119 -17.76 6.09 11.90
C LEU A 119 -16.96 4.80 12.03
N GLN A 120 -17.65 3.70 12.31
CA GLN A 120 -17.02 2.39 12.30
C GLN A 120 -16.56 2.06 10.88
N ALA A 121 -15.26 1.83 10.74
CA ALA A 121 -14.62 1.45 9.50
C ALA A 121 -13.75 0.21 9.71
N TYR A 122 -13.52 -0.52 8.63
CA TYR A 122 -12.69 -1.70 8.59
C TYR A 122 -11.51 -1.45 7.65
N LEU A 123 -10.33 -1.82 8.13
CA LEU A 123 -9.04 -1.72 7.44
C LEU A 123 -8.72 -3.06 6.79
N SER A 124 -8.32 -3.00 5.52
CA SER A 124 -7.73 -4.09 4.78
C SER A 124 -6.38 -3.67 4.22
N LEU A 125 -5.37 -4.53 4.39
CA LEU A 125 -4.01 -4.35 3.88
C LEU A 125 -3.67 -5.48 2.90
N ASP A 126 -3.11 -5.11 1.75
CA ASP A 126 -2.61 -6.04 0.75
C ASP A 126 -1.22 -5.62 0.26
N PHE A 127 -0.33 -6.55 -0.07
CA PHE A 127 0.88 -6.23 -0.84
C PHE A 127 0.61 -6.23 -2.35
N GLY A 128 1.37 -5.42 -3.08
CA GLY A 128 1.37 -5.38 -4.53
C GLY A 128 2.70 -4.95 -5.13
N GLY A 129 2.86 -5.22 -6.44
CA GLY A 129 4.09 -4.89 -7.18
C GLY A 129 5.32 -5.62 -6.61
N ILE A 130 5.14 -6.89 -6.25
CA ILE A 130 6.21 -7.77 -5.76
C ILE A 130 7.10 -8.15 -6.94
N THR A 131 8.37 -7.77 -6.87
CA THR A 131 9.33 -7.98 -7.97
C THR A 131 10.69 -8.44 -7.45
N SER A 132 11.35 -9.26 -8.26
CA SER A 132 12.74 -9.69 -8.05
C SER A 132 13.56 -9.17 -9.21
N GLU A 133 14.52 -8.31 -8.93
CA GLU A 133 15.40 -7.77 -9.95
C GLU A 133 16.68 -8.60 -10.04
N ASN A 134 17.36 -8.49 -11.19
CA ASN A 134 18.68 -9.08 -11.43
C ASN A 134 18.72 -10.61 -11.50
N TYR A 135 17.61 -11.27 -11.87
CA TYR A 135 17.62 -12.72 -12.14
C TYR A 135 16.76 -13.15 -13.34
N PRO A 136 17.31 -13.94 -14.27
CA PRO A 136 16.63 -14.25 -15.53
C PRO A 136 15.64 -15.43 -15.47
N ARG A 137 15.67 -16.27 -14.42
CA ARG A 137 14.79 -17.43 -14.30
C ARG A 137 13.72 -17.20 -13.24
N VAL A 138 12.48 -17.29 -13.66
CA VAL A 138 11.30 -17.03 -12.83
C VAL A 138 11.24 -17.96 -11.62
N GLU A 139 11.67 -19.22 -11.77
CA GLU A 139 11.60 -20.23 -10.70
C GLU A 139 12.61 -20.00 -9.56
N ASN A 140 13.60 -19.14 -9.80
CA ASN A 140 14.68 -18.85 -8.85
C ASN A 140 14.67 -17.37 -8.44
N MET A 141 13.59 -16.64 -8.73
CA MET A 141 13.40 -15.27 -8.26
C MET A 141 13.31 -15.28 -6.73
N ILE A 142 14.11 -14.43 -6.08
CA ILE A 142 14.25 -14.39 -4.62
C ILE A 142 12.91 -14.13 -3.91
N GLN A 143 11.96 -13.41 -4.53
CA GLN A 143 10.62 -13.20 -3.96
C GLN A 143 9.94 -14.52 -3.57
N THR A 144 10.12 -15.58 -4.35
CA THR A 144 9.50 -16.89 -4.09
C THR A 144 10.04 -17.57 -2.83
N ALA A 145 11.19 -17.11 -2.32
CA ALA A 145 11.78 -17.60 -1.09
C ALA A 145 11.31 -16.82 0.15
N PHE A 146 10.62 -15.69 -0.03
CA PHE A 146 10.00 -14.95 1.05
C PHE A 146 8.57 -15.40 1.29
N MET A 147 8.21 -15.52 2.57
CA MET A 147 6.83 -15.56 3.02
C MET A 147 6.51 -14.30 3.81
N TYR A 148 5.24 -13.95 3.89
CA TYR A 148 4.75 -12.90 4.76
C TYR A 148 3.78 -13.46 5.81
N GLU A 149 3.71 -12.80 6.96
CA GLU A 149 2.85 -13.21 8.07
C GLU A 149 2.39 -12.00 8.90
N VAL A 150 1.13 -11.97 9.31
CA VAL A 150 0.65 -11.03 10.35
C VAL A 150 0.97 -11.60 11.72
N ILE A 151 1.88 -10.95 12.45
CA ILE A 151 2.33 -11.44 13.75
C ILE A 151 1.43 -10.99 14.89
N ARG A 152 0.83 -9.79 14.80
CA ARG A 152 -0.04 -9.23 15.84
C ARG A 152 -0.97 -8.17 15.27
N VAL A 153 -2.21 -8.12 15.75
CA VAL A 153 -3.10 -6.96 15.59
C VAL A 153 -3.50 -6.49 16.99
N SER A 154 -3.23 -5.24 17.31
CA SER A 154 -3.49 -4.66 18.63
C SER A 154 -4.13 -3.28 18.55
N TYR A 155 -4.69 -2.82 19.65
CA TYR A 155 -5.28 -1.50 19.77
C TYR A 155 -4.54 -0.70 20.84
N LEU A 156 -4.33 0.59 20.56
CA LEU A 156 -3.74 1.50 21.51
C LEU A 156 -4.85 2.13 22.37
N THR A 157 -4.84 1.85 23.66
CA THR A 157 -5.81 2.36 24.65
C THR A 157 -5.12 3.33 25.62
N ILE A 158 -5.90 3.92 26.53
CA ILE A 158 -5.36 4.77 27.60
C ILE A 158 -4.48 3.95 28.58
N GLU A 159 -4.78 2.65 28.75
CA GLU A 159 -4.08 1.76 29.68
C GLU A 159 -2.85 1.10 29.06
N GLY A 160 -2.69 1.20 27.74
CA GLY A 160 -1.60 0.58 27.00
C GLY A 160 -2.07 -0.09 25.70
N GLU A 161 -1.22 -0.95 25.16
CA GLU A 161 -1.49 -1.72 23.94
C GLU A 161 -2.15 -3.05 24.31
N THR A 162 -3.26 -3.38 23.66
CA THR A 162 -3.99 -4.63 23.93
C THR A 162 -3.19 -5.86 23.51
N GLU A 163 -3.51 -7.02 24.07
CA GLU A 163 -3.07 -8.32 23.57
C GLU A 163 -3.38 -8.51 22.07
N ASP A 164 -2.78 -9.53 21.46
CA ASP A 164 -3.02 -9.88 20.05
C ASP A 164 -4.48 -10.31 19.81
N LEU A 165 -5.14 -9.58 18.92
CA LEU A 165 -6.53 -9.80 18.52
C LEU A 165 -6.67 -10.28 17.07
N LYS A 166 -5.58 -10.63 16.37
CA LYS A 166 -5.64 -11.02 14.94
C LYS A 166 -6.55 -12.22 14.67
N SER A 167 -6.78 -13.07 15.67
CA SER A 167 -7.66 -14.25 15.55
C SER A 167 -9.13 -13.96 15.91
N ASN A 168 -9.47 -12.73 16.27
CA ASN A 168 -10.83 -12.36 16.66
C ASN A 168 -11.66 -12.01 15.43
N ALA A 169 -12.88 -12.52 15.36
CA ALA A 169 -13.81 -12.11 14.32
C ALA A 169 -14.11 -10.59 14.42
N PRO A 170 -14.21 -9.86 13.29
CA PRO A 170 -14.22 -10.34 11.90
C PRO A 170 -12.85 -10.32 11.20
N ILE A 171 -11.74 -10.22 11.94
CA ILE A 171 -10.40 -10.09 11.37
C ILE A 171 -10.02 -11.38 10.64
N GLU A 172 -9.57 -11.24 9.40
CA GLU A 172 -8.98 -12.31 8.61
C GLU A 172 -7.52 -11.96 8.33
N PHE A 173 -6.61 -12.89 8.55
CA PHE A 173 -5.18 -12.69 8.27
C PHE A 173 -4.65 -13.82 7.40
N HIS A 174 -3.62 -13.51 6.62
CA HIS A 174 -3.04 -14.43 5.66
C HIS A 174 -1.55 -14.62 5.91
N THR A 175 -1.12 -15.87 5.71
CA THR A 175 0.29 -16.27 5.74
C THR A 175 0.56 -17.06 4.47
N ASN A 176 1.42 -16.56 3.59
CA ASN A 176 1.71 -17.23 2.33
C ASN A 176 3.09 -16.85 1.77
N TYR A 177 3.54 -17.62 0.79
CA TYR A 177 4.69 -17.31 -0.04
C TYR A 177 4.31 -16.37 -1.18
N PHE A 178 5.24 -15.53 -1.61
CA PHE A 178 5.09 -14.84 -2.87
C PHE A 178 5.28 -15.81 -4.04
N THR A 179 4.58 -15.57 -5.15
CA THR A 179 4.80 -16.28 -6.42
C THR A 179 5.66 -15.41 -7.34
N TYR A 180 6.06 -15.95 -8.49
CA TYR A 180 6.79 -15.19 -9.52
C TYR A 180 5.88 -14.28 -10.36
N GLU A 181 4.56 -14.24 -10.10
CA GLU A 181 3.61 -13.41 -10.84
C GLU A 181 3.61 -11.97 -10.30
N GLU A 182 4.12 -11.03 -11.10
CA GLU A 182 4.28 -9.61 -10.71
C GLU A 182 2.93 -8.88 -10.52
N SER A 183 1.86 -9.35 -11.17
CA SER A 183 0.54 -8.71 -11.14
C SER A 183 -0.37 -9.20 -10.00
N LEU A 184 0.13 -10.09 -9.13
CA LEU A 184 -0.68 -10.67 -8.07
C LEU A 184 -0.77 -9.71 -6.87
N ILE A 185 -1.97 -9.57 -6.31
CA ILE A 185 -2.20 -8.91 -5.02
C ILE A 185 -2.12 -9.99 -3.94
N TYR A 186 -1.32 -9.74 -2.90
CA TYR A 186 -1.14 -10.67 -1.80
C TYR A 186 -1.87 -10.12 -0.57
N PRO A 187 -3.02 -10.69 -0.19
CA PRO A 187 -3.75 -10.20 0.97
C PRO A 187 -2.94 -10.43 2.23
N LEU A 188 -2.87 -9.43 3.10
CA LEU A 188 -2.14 -9.48 4.36
C LEU A 188 -3.10 -9.63 5.54
N VAL A 189 -3.96 -8.63 5.75
CA VAL A 189 -5.01 -8.65 6.77
C VAL A 189 -6.25 -7.93 6.26
N HIS A 190 -7.44 -8.48 6.50
CA HIS A 190 -8.72 -7.89 6.12
C HIS A 190 -9.62 -7.70 7.33
N ASN A 191 -10.59 -6.80 7.15
CA ASN A 191 -11.70 -6.61 8.08
C ASN A 191 -11.27 -6.20 9.50
N VAL A 192 -10.16 -5.46 9.64
CA VAL A 192 -9.67 -4.96 10.92
C VAL A 192 -10.48 -3.74 11.35
N PRO A 193 -11.31 -3.80 12.41
CA PRO A 193 -12.04 -2.62 12.87
C PRO A 193 -11.06 -1.52 13.28
N VAL A 194 -11.18 -0.31 12.72
CA VAL A 194 -10.29 0.81 13.11
C VAL A 194 -10.76 1.48 14.40
N ILE A 195 -12.08 1.49 14.61
CA ILE A 195 -12.69 1.86 15.88
C ILE A 195 -13.15 0.59 16.57
N ASN A 196 -12.59 0.33 17.74
CA ASN A 196 -13.04 -0.78 18.57
C ASN A 196 -13.80 -0.24 19.79
N LEU A 197 -15.12 -0.52 19.80
CA LEU A 197 -16.04 -0.06 20.83
C LEU A 197 -15.79 -0.71 22.19
N GLU A 198 -15.23 -1.93 22.22
CA GLU A 198 -14.91 -2.63 23.48
C GLU A 198 -13.77 -1.92 24.22
N PHE A 199 -12.74 -1.51 23.48
CA PHE A 199 -11.55 -0.87 24.04
C PHE A 199 -11.59 0.66 24.04
N SER A 200 -12.68 1.25 23.52
CA SER A 200 -12.81 2.69 23.31
C SER A 200 -11.58 3.30 22.61
N SER A 201 -11.01 2.55 21.66
CA SER A 201 -9.82 2.93 20.91
C SER A 201 -10.17 3.29 19.47
N SER A 202 -9.52 4.35 18.98
CA SER A 202 -9.54 4.75 17.57
C SER A 202 -8.19 4.54 16.88
N THR A 203 -7.28 3.79 17.51
CA THR A 203 -5.94 3.53 16.98
C THR A 203 -5.67 2.04 16.98
N VAL A 204 -5.45 1.48 15.79
CA VAL A 204 -5.11 0.07 15.57
C VAL A 204 -3.68 -0.03 15.06
N ILE A 205 -2.98 -1.08 15.44
CA ILE A 205 -1.62 -1.38 15.00
C ILE A 205 -1.62 -2.79 14.41
N VAL A 206 -1.14 -2.91 13.18
CA VAL A 206 -0.93 -4.18 12.50
C VAL A 206 0.56 -4.42 12.38
N TYR A 207 1.04 -5.50 12.98
CA TYR A 207 2.41 -5.96 12.88
C TYR A 207 2.51 -7.14 11.93
N PHE A 208 3.52 -7.13 11.08
CA PHE A 208 3.75 -8.20 10.12
C PHE A 208 5.23 -8.40 9.84
N ASP A 209 5.56 -9.62 9.42
CA ASP A 209 6.91 -10.05 9.09
C ASP A 209 7.02 -10.41 7.61
N LEU A 210 8.21 -10.19 7.06
CA LEU A 210 8.72 -10.89 5.88
C LEU A 210 9.81 -11.85 6.34
N TYR A 211 9.64 -13.13 6.06
CA TYR A 211 10.58 -14.19 6.46
C TYR A 211 11.22 -14.82 5.23
N PHE A 212 12.56 -14.82 5.18
CA PHE A 212 13.31 -15.56 4.17
C PHE A 212 13.33 -17.04 4.56
N SER A 213 12.50 -17.84 3.91
CA SER A 213 12.37 -19.25 4.21
C SER A 213 13.62 -20.06 3.87
N ASN A 214 14.09 -20.82 4.85
CA ASN A 214 15.18 -21.79 4.68
C ASN A 214 14.74 -23.09 3.96
N SER A 215 13.44 -23.30 3.74
CA SER A 215 12.92 -24.50 3.08
C SER A 215 12.83 -24.36 1.57
N ILE A 216 12.95 -23.15 1.03
CA ILE A 216 12.89 -22.90 -0.40
C ILE A 216 14.28 -23.04 -1.01
N PHE A 217 14.36 -23.87 -2.05
CA PHE A 217 15.56 -24.09 -2.86
C PHE A 217 15.25 -23.75 -4.31
N GLY A 218 16.22 -23.17 -5.02
CA GLY A 218 16.12 -22.99 -6.46
C GLY A 218 16.38 -24.28 -7.21
N THR A 219 16.14 -24.26 -8.52
CA THR A 219 16.41 -25.37 -9.44
C THR A 219 17.33 -24.95 -10.59
N ASP A 220 18.12 -25.89 -11.10
CA ASP A 220 19.02 -25.65 -12.23
C ASP A 220 18.30 -25.74 -13.60
N ALA A 221 19.07 -25.74 -14.69
CA ALA A 221 18.53 -25.80 -16.04
C ALA A 221 17.81 -27.10 -16.40
N PHE A 222 18.01 -28.15 -15.61
CA PHE A 222 17.45 -29.47 -15.81
C PHE A 222 16.41 -29.82 -14.74
N GLY A 223 16.03 -28.86 -13.89
CA GLY A 223 15.08 -29.04 -12.79
C GLY A 223 15.69 -29.74 -11.57
N VAL A 224 17.02 -29.84 -11.48
CA VAL A 224 17.70 -30.41 -10.32
C VAL A 224 17.76 -29.35 -9.21
N PRO A 225 17.33 -29.68 -7.98
CA PRO A 225 17.35 -28.71 -6.89
C PRO A 225 18.76 -28.37 -6.45
N TYR A 226 19.02 -27.10 -6.18
CA TYR A 226 20.24 -26.66 -5.53
C TYR A 226 20.25 -27.11 -4.07
N THR A 227 21.43 -27.42 -3.55
CA THR A 227 21.63 -27.85 -2.16
C THR A 227 21.86 -26.66 -1.20
N ASN A 228 21.87 -25.44 -1.72
CA ASN A 228 22.08 -24.21 -0.96
C ASN A 228 21.27 -23.04 -1.55
N SER A 229 21.21 -21.94 -0.79
CA SER A 229 20.49 -20.73 -1.15
C SER A 229 21.31 -19.75 -2.00
N ASN A 230 22.51 -20.13 -2.45
CA ASN A 230 23.37 -19.25 -3.25
C ASN A 230 22.73 -18.87 -4.58
N ILE A 231 21.73 -19.63 -5.01
CA ILE A 231 20.93 -19.36 -6.20
C ILE A 231 20.19 -18.01 -6.13
N PHE A 232 19.92 -17.52 -4.91
CA PHE A 232 19.25 -16.24 -4.65
C PHE A 232 20.21 -15.05 -4.49
N MET A 233 21.53 -15.27 -4.61
CA MET A 233 22.51 -14.19 -4.45
C MET A 233 22.40 -13.13 -5.55
N ASN A 234 22.76 -11.89 -5.20
CA ASN A 234 22.80 -10.72 -6.09
C ASN A 234 21.44 -10.35 -6.72
N GLN A 235 20.35 -10.75 -6.09
CA GLN A 235 19.00 -10.33 -6.46
C GLN A 235 18.53 -9.24 -5.51
N VAL A 236 17.65 -8.37 -6.00
CA VAL A 236 16.96 -7.38 -5.16
C VAL A 236 15.50 -7.80 -5.06
N PHE A 237 14.99 -7.93 -3.84
CA PHE A 237 13.59 -8.15 -3.57
C PHE A 237 12.91 -6.80 -3.30
N SER A 238 11.91 -6.45 -4.11
CA SER A 238 11.23 -5.17 -4.03
C SER A 238 9.73 -5.37 -3.82
N ILE A 239 9.18 -4.66 -2.83
CA ILE A 239 7.74 -4.53 -2.60
C ILE A 239 7.37 -3.08 -2.93
N GLN A 240 6.64 -2.87 -4.02
CA GLN A 240 6.33 -1.52 -4.47
C GLN A 240 5.16 -0.89 -3.71
N HIS A 241 4.19 -1.72 -3.28
CA HIS A 241 2.94 -1.23 -2.73
C HIS A 241 2.50 -2.03 -1.50
N ILE A 242 2.05 -1.30 -0.48
CA ILE A 242 1.14 -1.80 0.55
C ILE A 242 -0.17 -1.04 0.35
N PHE A 243 -1.17 -1.70 -0.21
CA PHE A 243 -2.49 -1.12 -0.42
C PHE A 243 -3.26 -1.10 0.89
N MET A 244 -3.68 0.09 1.29
CA MET A 244 -4.59 0.30 2.41
C MET A 244 -5.98 0.60 1.86
N LYS A 245 -6.97 -0.22 2.21
CA LYS A 245 -8.37 -0.03 1.87
C LYS A 245 -9.20 0.13 3.13
N MET A 246 -10.18 1.03 3.06
CA MET A 246 -11.10 1.34 4.14
C MET A 246 -12.53 1.09 3.68
N SER A 247 -13.30 0.33 4.46
CA SER A 247 -14.70 0.01 4.15
C SER A 247 -15.60 0.26 5.37
N MET A 248 -16.90 0.51 5.12
CA MET A 248 -17.91 0.69 6.17
C MET A 248 -18.50 -0.64 6.66
N SER A 249 -18.20 -1.74 5.97
CA SER A 249 -18.66 -3.09 6.28
C SER A 249 -17.54 -4.08 6.05
N PRO A 250 -17.45 -5.16 6.84
CA PRO A 250 -16.49 -6.22 6.56
C PRO A 250 -16.79 -6.81 5.17
N GLU A 251 -15.74 -7.04 4.40
CA GLU A 251 -15.73 -7.69 3.09
C GLU A 251 -16.00 -9.19 3.21
#